data_AF-A0A2V6XTN1-F1
#
_entry.id   AF-A0A2V6XTN1-F1
#
_cell.length_a   1.000
_cell.length_b   1.000
_cell.length_c   1.000
_cell.angle_alpha   90.00
_cell.angle_beta   90.00
_cell.angle_gamma   90.00
#
_symmetry.space_group_name_H-M   'P 1'
#
loop_
_entity.id
_entity.type
_entity.pdbx_description
1 polymer ?
#
loop_
_entity_poly.entity_id
_entity_poly.type
_entity_poly.pdbx_seq_one_letter_code
_entity_poly.pdbx_strand_id
1 'polypeptide(L)'
;MRKRTTRKVGIGSAFDDFLKDEGTYEATQSIAIKRVLAWQIEKAMKKQRLTKAEMARRMETSRSQLDRLLDPESNSVTLETLTRAARAIGRHVKLELV
;
A
#
# COMPACT_ATOMS: atom_id res chain seq x y z
N MET A 1 24.14 -48.15 -11.75
CA MET A 1 23.80 -46.71 -11.82
C MET A 1 22.74 -46.38 -10.78
N ARG A 2 23.09 -45.66 -9.69
CA ARG A 2 22.11 -45.18 -8.69
C ARG A 2 21.72 -43.75 -9.09
N LYS A 3 20.45 -43.51 -9.44
CA LYS A 3 19.92 -42.16 -9.69
C LYS A 3 19.97 -41.39 -8.38
N ARG A 4 20.85 -40.39 -8.28
CA ARG A 4 20.83 -39.39 -7.19
C ARG A 4 19.60 -38.51 -7.43
N THR A 5 18.55 -38.71 -6.66
CA THR A 5 17.48 -37.72 -6.51
C THR A 5 18.09 -36.50 -5.83
N THR A 6 18.32 -35.45 -6.60
CA THR A 6 18.65 -34.12 -6.09
C THR A 6 17.47 -33.64 -5.23
N ARG A 7 17.63 -33.65 -3.89
CA ARG A 7 16.75 -32.89 -3.00
C ARG A 7 16.83 -31.43 -3.46
N LYS A 8 15.72 -30.87 -3.95
CA LYS A 8 15.56 -29.42 -4.00
C LYS A 8 15.78 -28.94 -2.58
N VAL A 9 16.86 -28.19 -2.36
CA VAL A 9 17.09 -27.43 -1.13
C VAL A 9 15.86 -26.53 -1.00
N GLY A 10 15.01 -26.85 -0.03
CA GLY A 10 13.63 -26.39 -0.01
C GLY A 10 13.56 -24.88 -0.02
N ILE A 11 12.95 -24.32 -1.08
CA ILE A 11 12.24 -23.05 -0.94
C ILE A 11 11.27 -23.31 0.22
N GLY A 12 11.34 -22.52 1.29
CA GLY A 12 10.48 -22.67 2.46
C GLY A 12 8.99 -22.60 2.10
N SER A 13 8.12 -22.67 3.10
CA SER A 13 6.70 -22.34 2.90
C SER A 13 6.54 -20.94 2.29
N ALA A 14 5.42 -20.69 1.60
CA ALA A 14 5.17 -19.36 1.09
C ALA A 14 5.16 -18.35 2.26
N PHE A 15 5.63 -17.13 2.03
CA PHE A 15 5.66 -16.11 3.09
C PHE A 15 4.26 -15.85 3.67
N ASP A 16 3.23 -15.95 2.83
CA ASP A 16 1.83 -15.86 3.24
C ASP A 16 1.43 -16.99 4.20
N ASP A 17 1.93 -18.20 3.99
CA ASP A 17 1.68 -19.33 4.89
C ASP A 17 2.35 -19.10 6.24
N PHE A 18 3.60 -18.63 6.23
CA PHE A 18 4.30 -18.22 7.45
C PHE A 18 3.52 -17.14 8.23
N LEU A 19 3.03 -16.10 7.55
CA LEU A 19 2.25 -15.05 8.21
C LEU A 19 0.90 -15.54 8.75
N LYS A 20 0.29 -16.54 8.11
CA LYS A 20 -0.93 -17.19 8.61
C LYS A 20 -0.65 -18.03 9.85
N ASP A 21 0.44 -18.79 9.85
CA ASP A 21 0.88 -19.58 11.00
C ASP A 21 1.18 -18.68 12.20
N GLU A 22 1.77 -17.50 11.98
CA GLU A 22 2.00 -16.47 13.00
C GLU A 22 0.74 -15.68 13.40
N GLY A 23 -0.40 -15.89 12.72
CA GLY A 23 -1.64 -15.17 12.97
C GLY A 23 -1.60 -13.67 12.63
N THR A 24 -0.61 -13.22 11.84
CA THR A 24 -0.38 -11.80 11.51
C THR A 24 -0.70 -11.43 10.07
N TYR A 25 -1.15 -12.41 9.27
CA TYR A 25 -1.44 -12.26 7.85
C TYR A 25 -2.33 -11.04 7.53
N GLU A 26 -3.52 -10.96 8.14
CA GLU A 26 -4.49 -9.89 7.85
C GLU A 26 -3.96 -8.48 8.19
N ALA A 27 -3.28 -8.35 9.34
CA ALA A 27 -2.69 -7.09 9.76
C ALA A 27 -1.55 -6.67 8.82
N THR A 28 -0.70 -7.63 8.43
CA THR A 28 0.42 -7.41 7.52
C THR A 28 -0.08 -7.00 6.13
N GLN A 29 -1.09 -7.72 5.60
CA GLN A 29 -1.70 -7.40 4.31
C GLN A 29 -2.32 -5.99 4.33
N SER A 30 -3.04 -5.64 5.39
CA SER A 30 -3.64 -4.31 5.56
C SER A 30 -2.59 -3.19 5.53
N ILE A 31 -1.49 -3.36 6.27
CA ILE A 31 -0.37 -2.43 6.29
C ILE A 31 0.28 -2.33 4.90
N ALA A 32 0.50 -3.46 4.24
CA ALA A 32 1.12 -3.51 2.91
C ALA A 32 0.29 -2.76 1.86
N ILE A 33 -1.03 -2.99 1.82
CA ILE A 33 -1.95 -2.28 0.92
C ILE A 33 -1.82 -0.76 1.10
N LYS A 34 -1.89 -0.30 2.35
CA LYS A 34 -1.81 1.13 2.65
C LYS A 34 -0.46 1.73 2.25
N ARG A 35 0.66 1.03 2.52
CA ARG A 35 2.01 1.48 2.12
C ARG A 35 2.13 1.61 0.60
N VAL A 36 1.58 0.65 -0.15
CA VAL A 36 1.55 0.71 -1.62
C VAL A 36 0.73 1.89 -2.11
N LEU A 37 -0.44 2.15 -1.53
CA LEU A 37 -1.30 3.29 -1.90
C LEU A 37 -0.62 4.64 -1.63
N ALA A 38 -0.02 4.82 -0.45
CA ALA A 38 0.72 6.03 -0.11
C ALA A 38 1.87 6.27 -1.11
N TRP A 39 2.67 5.23 -1.38
CA TRP A 39 3.75 5.30 -2.37
C TRP A 39 3.25 5.67 -3.78
N GLN A 40 2.12 5.12 -4.22
CA GLN A 40 1.54 5.45 -5.52
C GLN A 40 1.12 6.92 -5.62
N ILE A 41 0.56 7.47 -4.54
CA ILE A 41 0.16 8.88 -4.44
C ILE A 41 1.41 9.77 -4.48
N GLU A 42 2.42 9.49 -3.66
CA GLU A 42 3.68 10.23 -3.65
C GLU A 42 4.37 10.21 -5.02
N LYS A 43 4.40 9.06 -5.69
CA LYS A 43 4.97 8.91 -7.03
C LYS A 43 4.22 9.78 -8.04
N ALA A 44 2.89 9.84 -7.95
CA ALA A 44 2.08 10.68 -8.81
C ALA A 44 2.31 12.18 -8.54
N MET A 45 2.40 12.58 -7.27
CA MET A 45 2.76 13.95 -6.88
C MET A 45 4.12 14.34 -7.46
N LYS A 46 5.15 13.49 -7.33
CA LYS A 46 6.47 13.71 -7.92
C LYS A 46 6.41 13.86 -9.44
N LYS A 47 5.69 12.97 -10.13
CA LYS A 47 5.51 13.03 -11.59
C LYS A 47 4.85 14.33 -12.05
N GLN A 48 3.88 14.84 -11.28
CA GLN A 48 3.14 16.06 -11.57
C GLN A 48 3.77 17.32 -10.94
N ARG A 49 4.92 17.19 -10.27
CA ARG A 49 5.60 18.27 -9.54
C ARG A 49 4.70 18.97 -8.51
N LEU A 50 3.82 18.22 -7.85
CA LEU A 50 2.91 18.73 -6.82
C LEU A 50 3.61 18.82 -5.46
N THR A 51 3.52 19.98 -4.83
CA THR A 51 3.92 20.14 -3.43
C THR A 51 2.86 19.55 -2.51
N LYS A 52 3.22 19.26 -1.25
CA LYS A 52 2.23 18.84 -0.23
C LYS A 52 1.13 19.89 -0.02
N ALA A 53 1.47 21.18 -0.09
CA ALA A 53 0.50 22.25 0.06
C ALA A 53 -0.52 22.27 -1.09
N GLU A 54 -0.04 22.14 -2.32
CA GLU A 54 -0.91 22.10 -3.51
C GLU A 54 -1.77 20.84 -3.52
N MET A 55 -1.19 19.68 -3.17
CA MET A 55 -1.95 18.44 -3.05
C MET A 55 -3.05 18.54 -2.00
N ALA A 56 -2.75 19.06 -0.81
CA ALA A 56 -3.74 19.25 0.25
C ALA A 56 -4.88 20.19 -0.19
N ARG A 57 -4.55 21.26 -0.93
CA ARG A 57 -5.54 22.16 -1.53
C ARG A 57 -6.45 21.44 -2.53
N ARG A 58 -5.89 20.63 -3.45
CA ARG A 58 -6.67 19.85 -4.43
C ARG A 58 -7.55 18.78 -3.80
N MET A 59 -7.13 18.25 -2.65
CA MET A 59 -7.89 17.27 -1.88
C MET A 59 -8.95 17.90 -0.96
N GLU A 60 -9.00 19.23 -0.86
CA GLU A 60 -9.86 19.96 0.08
C GLU A 60 -9.65 19.46 1.52
N THR A 61 -8.38 19.39 1.94
CA THR A 61 -7.96 18.82 3.22
C THR A 61 -6.80 19.63 3.84
N SER A 62 -6.48 19.38 5.10
CA SER A 62 -5.30 19.99 5.73
C SER A 62 -4.00 19.30 5.33
N ARG A 63 -2.85 20.01 5.45
CA ARG A 63 -1.53 19.38 5.27
C ARG A 63 -1.30 18.21 6.24
N SER A 64 -1.80 18.31 7.48
CA SER A 64 -1.69 17.23 8.47
C SER A 64 -2.53 15.99 8.13
N GLN A 65 -3.68 16.17 7.47
CA GLN A 65 -4.47 15.04 6.94
C GLN A 65 -3.73 14.37 5.77
N LEU A 66 -3.14 15.15 4.86
CA LEU A 66 -2.29 14.61 3.80
C LEU A 66 -1.07 13.88 4.37
N ASP A 67 -0.39 14.43 5.38
CA ASP A 67 0.77 13.80 5.99
C ASP A 67 0.41 12.45 6.61
N ARG A 68 -0.74 12.32 7.28
CA ARG A 68 -1.23 11.03 7.78
C ARG A 68 -1.54 10.02 6.67
N LEU A 69 -2.07 10.48 5.55
CA LEU A 69 -2.32 9.62 4.38
C LEU A 69 -1.01 9.10 3.77
N LEU A 70 0.04 9.93 3.71
CA LEU A 70 1.32 9.57 3.11
C LEU A 70 2.27 8.84 4.07
N ASP A 71 2.10 9.05 5.38
CA ASP A 71 2.86 8.37 6.42
C ASP A 71 2.62 6.85 6.34
N PRO A 72 3.64 6.01 6.11
CA PRO A 72 3.49 4.55 6.02
C PRO A 72 3.11 3.87 7.34
N GLU A 73 3.26 4.53 8.49
CA GLU A 73 2.96 3.96 9.82
C GLU A 73 1.60 4.38 10.37
N SER A 74 0.89 5.32 9.73
CA SER A 74 -0.48 5.68 10.13
C SER A 74 -1.46 4.49 10.03
N ASN A 75 -2.16 4.17 11.11
CA ASN A 75 -2.94 2.92 11.21
C ASN A 75 -4.22 2.88 10.35
N SER A 76 -4.79 4.01 9.93
CA SER A 76 -6.03 4.00 9.17
C SER A 76 -6.22 5.20 8.25
N VAL A 77 -6.82 4.93 7.09
CA VAL A 77 -7.26 5.92 6.11
C VAL A 77 -8.67 5.55 5.66
N THR A 78 -9.53 6.54 5.44
CA THR A 78 -10.89 6.28 4.95
C THR A 78 -10.91 6.13 3.43
N LEU A 79 -11.91 5.41 2.91
CA LEU A 79 -12.15 5.31 1.46
C LEU A 79 -12.37 6.68 0.82
N GLU A 80 -13.02 7.60 1.54
CA GLU A 80 -13.21 8.98 1.11
C GLU A 80 -11.86 9.71 0.95
N THR A 81 -10.96 9.56 1.92
CA THR A 81 -9.61 10.17 1.87
C THR A 81 -8.83 9.66 0.67
N LEU A 82 -8.85 8.34 0.42
CA LEU A 82 -8.22 7.73 -0.75
C LEU A 82 -8.82 8.23 -2.06
N THR A 83 -10.14 8.37 -2.11
CA THR A 83 -10.86 8.84 -3.30
C THR A 83 -10.51 10.30 -3.61
N ARG A 84 -10.48 11.18 -2.60
CA ARG A 84 -10.06 12.58 -2.76
C ARG A 84 -8.60 12.67 -3.23
N ALA A 85 -7.71 11.88 -2.64
CA ALA A 85 -6.31 11.84 -3.03
C ALA A 85 -6.13 11.39 -4.49
N ALA A 86 -6.82 10.31 -4.89
CA ALA A 86 -6.78 9.81 -6.26
C ALA A 86 -7.31 10.87 -7.25
N ARG A 87 -8.44 11.51 -6.95
CA ARG A 87 -9.01 12.57 -7.80
C ARG A 87 -8.07 13.76 -7.95
N ALA A 88 -7.41 14.20 -6.88
CA ALA A 88 -6.47 15.32 -6.89
C ALA A 88 -5.26 15.12 -7.84
N ILE A 89 -4.92 13.86 -8.15
CA ILE A 89 -3.87 13.46 -9.10
C ILE A 89 -4.43 12.93 -10.43
N GLY A 90 -5.73 13.10 -10.71
CA GLY A 90 -6.36 12.68 -11.96
C GLY A 90 -6.51 11.16 -12.08
N ARG A 91 -6.76 10.45 -10.98
CA ARG A 91 -6.98 9.01 -10.90
C ARG A 91 -8.28 8.68 -10.18
N HIS A 92 -8.65 7.40 -10.20
CA HIS A 92 -9.79 6.86 -9.47
C HIS A 92 -9.37 5.61 -8.69
N VAL A 93 -10.04 5.37 -7.57
CA VAL A 93 -9.91 4.13 -6.80
C VAL A 93 -10.87 3.10 -7.39
N LYS A 94 -10.36 1.89 -7.68
CA LYS A 94 -11.17 0.71 -8.01
C LYS A 94 -10.90 -0.34 -6.94
N LEU A 95 -11.96 -0.85 -6.33
CA LEU A 95 -11.92 -1.90 -5.31
C LEU A 95 -12.82 -3.04 -5.74
N GLU A 96 -12.41 -4.24 -5.36
CA GLU A 96 -13.13 -5.49 -5.60
C GLU A 96 -13.01 -6.33 -4.33
N LEU A 97 -14.10 -6.99 -3.95
CA LEU A 97 -14.08 -8.02 -2.93
C LEU A 97 -13.80 -9.34 -3.63
N VAL A 98 -12.76 -10.04 -3.21
CA VAL A 98 -12.30 -11.31 -3.77
C VAL A 98 -12.54 -12.47 -2.82
#